data_AF-A0AAN6TNI0-F1
#
_entry.id   AF-A0AAN6TNI0-F1
#
_cell.length_a   1.000
_cell.length_b   1.000
_cell.length_c   1.000
_cell.angle_alpha   90.00
_cell.angle_beta   90.00
_cell.angle_gamma   90.00
#
_symmetry.space_group_name_H-M   'P 1'
#
loop_
_entity.id
_entity.type
_entity.pdbx_description
1 polymer ?
#
loop_
_entity_poly.entity_id
_entity_poly.type
_entity_poly.pdbx_seq_one_letter_code
_entity_poly.pdbx_strand_id
1 'polypeptide(L)'
;MELVSALQIPYRESRDGFWGEQTSTLNWCEEDYNISFYCAEVVNTLTNLVFMWLGVKGLRNVVEYSHSPIFILVYLGYIVVGLGSMAFHTTLKYEMQLADELPMIYTVCIMTFATFSYKKSVKLQVLIATTLIGLAAFITIYYLYAKDPVFHQVAYGLITVGTIFRGFYVMECILRPALKRRNPGECGRLMRQMWMLALTGILMFLAGFIIWNMDNIYCHSLTRTKRKILLPWSMLLEGHGWWHILTGLAYHMILWRVWLNRCLDGREKEFMLDWMPLRSVPQVLVREIESQAIAAQQQIGLVRTQLGSKQRELRLAQLTRSEILSLPPDTAVYEGVGKMFVAVPVPALQEKLGSQIKDIETEVDAMGKRLHYLETTAKNSQEHIEKMLKGGGQ
;
A
#
# COMPACT_ATOMS: atom_id res chain seq x y z
N MET A 1 8.11 31.25 27.72
CA MET A 1 7.96 30.17 28.72
C MET A 1 6.49 29.86 29.02
N GLU A 2 5.51 30.62 28.52
CA GLU A 2 4.09 30.48 28.88
C GLU A 2 3.23 29.61 27.95
N LEU A 3 3.65 29.34 26.70
CA LEU A 3 2.87 28.49 25.80
C LEU A 3 3.02 26.98 26.11
N VAL A 4 4.16 26.58 26.65
CA VAL A 4 4.46 25.17 26.99
C VAL A 4 3.73 24.75 28.26
N SER A 5 3.56 25.65 29.24
CA SER A 5 2.79 25.38 30.45
C SER A 5 1.27 25.38 30.22
N ALA A 6 0.77 26.12 29.23
CA ALA A 6 -0.65 26.17 28.88
C ALA A 6 -1.19 24.85 28.27
N LEU A 7 -0.30 23.97 27.81
CA LEU A 7 -0.65 22.68 27.18
C LEU A 7 -0.37 21.48 28.10
N GLN A 8 0.01 21.70 29.36
CA GLN A 8 0.35 20.63 30.29
C GLN A 8 -0.86 20.16 31.08
N ILE A 9 -1.30 18.93 30.83
CA ILE A 9 -2.38 18.27 31.57
C ILE A 9 -1.76 17.31 32.60
N PRO A 10 -2.24 17.29 33.86
CA PRO A 10 -1.77 16.36 34.85
C PRO A 10 -1.84 14.90 34.37
N TYR A 11 -0.73 14.18 34.49
CA TYR A 11 -0.71 12.73 34.31
C TYR A 11 -1.24 12.10 35.59
N ARG A 12 -2.50 11.67 35.54
CA ARG A 12 -3.25 11.13 36.68
C ARG A 12 -2.86 9.68 36.95
N GLU A 13 -3.11 9.26 38.18
CA GLU A 13 -2.99 7.87 38.60
C GLU A 13 -4.18 7.06 38.08
N SER A 14 -3.99 5.74 37.99
CA SER A 14 -5.02 4.78 37.63
C SER A 14 -6.28 4.96 38.48
N ARG A 15 -7.45 4.81 37.83
CA ARG A 15 -8.77 5.05 38.42
C ARG A 15 -9.84 4.19 37.76
N ASP A 16 -10.98 4.07 38.43
CA ASP A 16 -12.14 3.38 37.88
C ASP A 16 -12.61 4.03 36.57
N GLY A 17 -12.93 3.18 35.61
CA GLY A 17 -13.35 3.59 34.27
C GLY A 17 -14.58 2.86 33.76
N PHE A 18 -14.99 3.21 32.55
CA PHE A 18 -16.25 2.78 31.96
C PHE A 18 -16.42 1.25 31.90
N TRP A 19 -15.36 0.51 31.59
CA TRP A 19 -15.45 -0.94 31.42
C TRP A 19 -15.37 -1.72 32.74
N GLY A 20 -15.26 -1.05 33.89
CA GLY A 20 -15.13 -1.69 35.20
C GLY A 20 -13.75 -2.33 35.43
N GLU A 21 -13.66 -3.19 36.45
CA GLU A 21 -12.39 -3.77 36.92
C GLU A 21 -11.65 -4.59 35.87
N GLN A 22 -10.32 -4.55 35.90
CA GLN A 22 -9.46 -5.38 35.05
C GLN A 22 -9.71 -6.87 35.32
N THR A 23 -9.84 -7.66 34.25
CA THR A 23 -9.93 -9.14 34.33
C THR A 23 -8.82 -9.84 33.54
N SER A 24 -8.07 -9.12 32.72
CA SER A 24 -6.90 -9.63 31.99
C SER A 24 -5.79 -10.09 32.94
N THR A 25 -4.97 -11.03 32.48
CA THR A 25 -3.81 -11.51 33.25
C THR A 25 -2.64 -10.52 33.24
N LEU A 26 -2.69 -9.52 32.35
CA LEU A 26 -1.67 -8.50 32.16
C LEU A 26 -2.28 -7.10 32.21
N ASN A 27 -1.50 -6.17 32.77
CA ASN A 27 -1.70 -4.71 32.68
C ASN A 27 -0.34 -4.08 32.32
N TRP A 28 -0.32 -3.05 31.48
CA TRP A 28 0.90 -2.43 31.01
C TRP A 28 1.24 -1.19 31.83
N CYS A 29 2.28 -0.46 31.43
CA CYS A 29 2.79 0.66 32.22
C CYS A 29 2.00 1.98 32.05
N GLU A 30 1.10 2.06 31.06
CA GLU A 30 0.23 3.23 30.89
C GLU A 30 -0.77 3.25 32.06
N GLU A 31 -1.03 4.42 32.66
CA GLU A 31 -1.97 4.48 33.79
C GLU A 31 -3.42 4.39 33.30
N ASP A 32 -4.17 3.42 33.84
CA ASP A 32 -5.55 3.16 33.42
C ASP A 32 -6.46 4.38 33.58
N TYR A 33 -7.20 4.67 32.52
CA TYR A 33 -8.18 5.75 32.44
C TYR A 33 -7.61 7.14 32.77
N ASN A 34 -6.30 7.32 32.67
CA ASN A 34 -5.63 8.60 32.95
C ASN A 34 -6.12 9.72 32.02
N ILE A 35 -6.11 9.45 30.70
CA ILE A 35 -6.49 10.41 29.66
C ILE A 35 -8.00 10.44 29.44
N SER A 36 -8.67 9.28 29.41
CA SER A 36 -10.10 9.15 29.10
C SER A 36 -10.82 8.24 30.10
N PHE A 37 -12.10 8.50 30.36
CA PHE A 37 -12.94 7.58 31.15
C PHE A 37 -13.40 6.35 30.35
N TYR A 38 -13.38 6.41 29.02
CA TYR A 38 -13.93 5.37 28.14
C TYR A 38 -12.90 4.38 27.59
N CYS A 39 -11.62 4.70 27.73
CA CYS A 39 -10.51 3.92 27.18
C CYS A 39 -9.41 3.86 28.25
N ALA A 40 -9.08 2.65 28.69
CA ALA A 40 -8.15 2.42 29.79
C ALA A 40 -6.75 2.93 29.44
N GLU A 41 -6.16 2.43 28.36
CA GLU A 41 -4.83 2.83 27.91
C GLU A 41 -4.94 3.50 26.53
N VAL A 42 -5.02 4.83 26.52
CA VAL A 42 -5.31 5.62 25.31
C VAL A 42 -4.16 5.59 24.32
N VAL A 43 -2.92 5.70 24.78
CA VAL A 43 -1.74 5.68 23.90
C VAL A 43 -1.56 4.28 23.32
N ASN A 44 -1.63 3.24 24.14
CA ASN A 44 -1.57 1.85 23.69
C ASN A 44 -2.72 1.51 22.71
N THR A 45 -3.92 2.03 22.93
CA THR A 45 -5.04 1.86 21.99
C THR A 45 -4.80 2.59 20.66
N LEU A 46 -4.45 3.88 20.68
CA LEU A 46 -4.37 4.69 19.45
C LEU A 46 -3.16 4.34 18.59
N THR A 47 -2.06 3.90 19.21
CA THR A 47 -0.85 3.47 18.48
C THR A 47 -1.12 2.29 17.54
N ASN A 48 -2.15 1.48 17.82
CA ASN A 48 -2.59 0.40 16.95
C ASN A 48 -3.26 0.85 15.63
N LEU A 49 -3.58 2.14 15.46
CA LEU A 49 -4.07 2.67 14.18
C LEU A 49 -3.06 2.45 13.04
N VAL A 50 -1.77 2.27 13.34
CA VAL A 50 -0.75 1.88 12.36
C VAL A 50 -1.07 0.53 11.71
N PHE A 51 -1.60 -0.44 12.47
CA PHE A 51 -1.99 -1.74 11.95
C PHE A 51 -3.19 -1.62 11.02
N MET A 52 -4.16 -0.78 11.39
CA MET A 52 -5.33 -0.51 10.57
C MET A 52 -4.95 0.12 9.23
N TRP A 53 -4.14 1.18 9.27
CA TRP A 53 -3.70 1.88 8.08
C TRP A 53 -2.88 0.99 7.15
N LEU A 54 -1.82 0.35 7.66
CA LEU A 54 -0.92 -0.49 6.85
C LEU A 54 -1.62 -1.77 6.37
N GLY A 55 -2.48 -2.34 7.21
CA GLY A 55 -3.27 -3.52 6.88
C GLY A 55 -4.22 -3.26 5.73
N VAL A 56 -5.02 -2.19 5.80
CA VAL A 56 -5.94 -1.79 4.73
C VAL A 56 -5.18 -1.42 3.46
N LYS A 57 -4.09 -0.65 3.59
CA LYS A 57 -3.23 -0.29 2.45
C LYS A 57 -2.69 -1.54 1.74
N GLY A 58 -2.11 -2.47 2.47
CA GLY A 58 -1.54 -3.67 1.88
C GLY A 58 -2.59 -4.64 1.32
N LEU A 59 -3.76 -4.74 1.96
CA LEU A 59 -4.89 -5.51 1.43
C LEU A 59 -5.36 -4.96 0.08
N ARG A 60 -5.52 -3.63 -0.03
CA ARG A 60 -5.85 -2.97 -1.30
C ARG A 60 -4.82 -3.29 -2.37
N ASN A 61 -3.53 -3.15 -2.07
CA ASN A 61 -2.45 -3.45 -3.01
C ASN A 61 -2.46 -4.92 -3.45
N VAL A 62 -2.77 -5.86 -2.56
CA VAL A 62 -2.85 -7.29 -2.92
C VAL A 62 -3.95 -7.55 -3.94
N VAL A 63 -5.12 -6.93 -3.75
CA VAL A 63 -6.25 -7.06 -4.66
C VAL A 63 -5.96 -6.35 -5.99
N GLU A 64 -5.54 -5.09 -5.91
CA GLU A 64 -5.32 -4.21 -7.05
C GLU A 64 -4.21 -4.72 -7.97
N TYR A 65 -3.08 -5.16 -7.42
CA TYR A 65 -1.93 -5.64 -8.18
C TYR A 65 -1.90 -7.17 -8.32
N SER A 66 -3.03 -7.83 -8.03
CA SER A 66 -3.19 -9.29 -8.17
C SER A 66 -2.04 -10.07 -7.54
N HIS A 67 -1.69 -9.69 -6.30
CA HIS A 67 -0.72 -10.44 -5.49
C HIS A 67 -1.25 -11.83 -5.12
N SER A 68 -0.41 -12.70 -4.55
CA SER A 68 -0.87 -14.05 -4.21
C SER A 68 -2.03 -13.98 -3.19
N PRO A 69 -3.16 -14.67 -3.40
CA PRO A 69 -4.34 -14.57 -2.53
C PRO A 69 -4.07 -14.93 -1.07
N ILE A 70 -3.04 -15.73 -0.77
CA ILE A 70 -2.65 -16.04 0.60
C ILE A 70 -2.32 -14.78 1.41
N PHE A 71 -1.82 -13.72 0.75
CA PHE A 71 -1.52 -12.46 1.42
C PHE A 71 -2.79 -11.71 1.84
N ILE A 72 -3.94 -11.95 1.20
CA ILE A 72 -5.24 -11.42 1.68
C ILE A 72 -5.45 -11.87 3.13
N LEU A 73 -5.27 -13.16 3.41
CA LEU A 73 -5.41 -13.73 4.75
C LEU A 73 -4.36 -13.18 5.73
N VAL A 74 -3.14 -12.95 5.27
CA VAL A 74 -2.08 -12.32 6.08
C VAL A 74 -2.47 -10.90 6.49
N TYR A 75 -2.94 -10.07 5.54
CA TYR A 75 -3.34 -8.70 5.82
C TYR A 75 -4.60 -8.61 6.67
N LEU A 76 -5.56 -9.51 6.46
CA LEU A 76 -6.73 -9.63 7.34
C LEU A 76 -6.31 -10.02 8.75
N GLY A 77 -5.42 -11.01 8.91
CA GLY A 77 -4.86 -11.38 10.22
C GLY A 77 -4.14 -10.21 10.90
N TYR A 78 -3.35 -9.45 10.14
CA TYR A 78 -2.66 -8.25 10.62
C TYR A 78 -3.63 -7.14 11.09
N ILE A 79 -4.74 -6.94 10.38
CA ILE A 79 -5.82 -6.02 10.82
C ILE A 79 -6.50 -6.54 12.09
N VAL A 80 -6.78 -7.86 12.16
CA VAL A 80 -7.43 -8.48 13.32
C VAL A 80 -6.57 -8.35 14.58
N VAL A 81 -5.24 -8.52 14.47
CA VAL A 81 -4.31 -8.25 15.58
C VAL A 81 -4.44 -6.81 16.06
N GLY A 82 -4.41 -5.83 15.15
CA GLY A 82 -4.58 -4.42 15.51
C GLY A 82 -5.92 -4.12 16.19
N LEU A 83 -7.03 -4.66 15.66
CA LEU A 83 -8.36 -4.50 16.26
C LEU A 83 -8.47 -5.16 17.63
N GLY A 84 -7.90 -6.35 17.79
CA GLY A 84 -7.83 -7.08 19.05
C GLY A 84 -7.06 -6.30 20.10
N SER A 85 -5.86 -5.82 19.75
CA SER A 85 -5.04 -4.97 20.61
C SER A 85 -5.77 -3.68 21.01
N MET A 86 -6.42 -2.99 20.06
CA MET A 86 -7.24 -1.81 20.37
C MET A 86 -8.35 -2.14 21.38
N ALA A 87 -9.06 -3.24 21.18
CA ALA A 87 -10.14 -3.67 22.08
C ALA A 87 -9.60 -4.07 23.46
N PHE A 88 -8.43 -4.73 23.51
CA PHE A 88 -7.77 -5.09 24.75
C PHE A 88 -7.35 -3.85 25.54
N HIS A 89 -6.57 -2.94 24.95
CA HIS A 89 -6.10 -1.73 25.63
C HIS A 89 -7.23 -0.74 25.99
N THR A 90 -8.37 -0.82 25.29
CA THR A 90 -9.55 -0.03 25.65
C THR A 90 -10.23 -0.56 26.92
N THR A 91 -10.24 -1.88 27.12
CA THR A 91 -11.15 -2.54 28.07
C THR A 91 -10.46 -3.30 29.21
N LEU A 92 -9.21 -3.74 29.03
CA LEU A 92 -8.43 -4.61 29.92
C LEU A 92 -9.18 -5.89 30.35
N LYS A 93 -9.96 -6.45 29.42
CA LYS A 93 -10.72 -7.69 29.63
C LYS A 93 -9.99 -8.90 29.10
N TYR A 94 -10.11 -10.02 29.81
CA TYR A 94 -9.47 -11.27 29.43
C TYR A 94 -9.92 -11.75 28.04
N GLU A 95 -11.18 -11.58 27.70
CA GLU A 95 -11.72 -11.95 26.39
C GLU A 95 -11.08 -11.13 25.26
N MET A 96 -10.82 -9.85 25.51
CA MET A 96 -10.17 -8.98 24.53
C MET A 96 -8.65 -9.20 24.49
N GLN A 97 -8.03 -9.57 25.61
CA GLN A 97 -6.64 -10.03 25.63
C GLN A 97 -6.45 -11.26 24.71
N LEU A 98 -7.38 -12.22 24.76
CA LEU A 98 -7.37 -13.36 23.83
C LEU A 98 -7.54 -12.92 22.38
N ALA A 99 -8.36 -11.90 22.13
CA ALA A 99 -8.57 -11.33 20.80
C ALA A 99 -7.35 -10.55 20.27
N ASP A 100 -6.44 -10.11 21.14
CA ASP A 100 -5.15 -9.52 20.76
C ASP A 100 -4.10 -10.62 20.48
N GLU A 101 -3.86 -11.46 21.49
CA GLU A 101 -2.73 -12.39 21.49
C GLU A 101 -2.93 -13.58 20.53
N LEU A 102 -4.11 -14.21 20.50
CA LEU A 102 -4.31 -15.42 19.70
C LEU A 102 -4.21 -15.16 18.18
N PRO A 103 -4.78 -14.07 17.62
CA PRO A 103 -4.59 -13.75 16.21
C PRO A 103 -3.15 -13.56 15.77
N MET A 104 -2.22 -13.21 16.67
CA MET A 104 -0.79 -13.17 16.35
C MET A 104 -0.27 -14.56 15.95
N ILE A 105 -0.65 -15.60 16.70
CA ILE A 105 -0.31 -17.01 16.41
C ILE A 105 -0.92 -17.44 15.08
N TYR A 106 -2.19 -17.11 14.84
CA TYR A 106 -2.89 -17.51 13.62
C TYR A 106 -2.27 -16.85 12.38
N THR A 107 -1.96 -15.56 12.48
CA THR A 107 -1.34 -14.79 11.40
C THR A 107 0.05 -15.32 11.06
N VAL A 108 0.88 -15.62 12.07
CA VAL A 108 2.20 -16.21 11.80
C VAL A 108 2.06 -17.62 11.22
N CYS A 109 1.10 -18.45 11.66
CA CYS A 109 0.83 -19.75 11.05
C CYS A 109 0.44 -19.63 9.57
N ILE A 110 -0.36 -18.64 9.18
CA ILE A 110 -0.69 -18.35 7.77
C ILE A 110 0.57 -17.98 6.98
N MET A 111 1.45 -17.15 7.56
CA MET A 111 2.73 -16.78 6.96
C MET A 111 3.68 -17.99 6.83
N THR A 112 3.71 -18.86 7.84
CA THR A 112 4.45 -20.13 7.83
C THR A 112 3.93 -21.02 6.71
N PHE A 113 2.61 -21.16 6.56
CA PHE A 113 2.02 -21.90 5.45
C PHE A 113 2.48 -21.31 4.11
N ALA A 114 2.32 -20.01 3.88
CA ALA A 114 2.78 -19.32 2.66
C ALA A 114 4.29 -19.53 2.38
N THR A 115 5.06 -19.80 3.43
CA THR A 115 6.50 -20.03 3.37
C THR A 115 6.89 -21.46 3.02
N PHE A 116 6.28 -22.43 3.68
CA PHE A 116 6.63 -23.85 3.54
C PHE A 116 5.87 -24.54 2.40
N SER A 117 4.67 -24.06 2.05
CA SER A 117 3.79 -24.67 1.04
C SER A 117 4.13 -24.26 -0.41
N TYR A 118 4.98 -23.25 -0.60
CA TYR A 118 5.29 -22.70 -1.91
C TYR A 118 5.84 -23.76 -2.88
N LYS A 119 5.18 -23.91 -4.04
CA LYS A 119 5.47 -24.90 -5.09
C LYS A 119 5.58 -26.36 -4.59
N LYS A 120 4.91 -26.70 -3.49
CA LYS A 120 4.76 -28.08 -3.02
C LYS A 120 3.53 -28.74 -3.64
N SER A 121 3.52 -30.07 -3.66
CA SER A 121 2.36 -30.84 -4.11
C SER A 121 1.16 -30.60 -3.18
N VAL A 122 -0.06 -30.71 -3.72
CA VAL A 122 -1.31 -30.49 -2.95
C VAL A 122 -1.34 -31.34 -1.67
N LYS A 123 -0.92 -32.62 -1.75
CA LYS A 123 -0.82 -33.51 -0.58
C LYS A 123 0.05 -32.93 0.53
N LEU A 124 1.23 -32.39 0.18
CA LEU A 124 2.14 -31.79 1.15
C LEU A 124 1.60 -30.44 1.65
N GLN A 125 0.93 -29.65 0.81
CA GLN A 125 0.29 -28.41 1.25
C GLN A 125 -0.81 -28.70 2.29
N VAL A 126 -1.66 -29.70 2.04
CA VAL A 126 -2.70 -30.14 2.99
C VAL A 126 -2.08 -30.63 4.29
N LEU A 127 -0.99 -31.41 4.22
CA LEU A 127 -0.27 -31.86 5.41
C LEU A 127 0.26 -30.67 6.22
N ILE A 128 0.95 -29.72 5.59
CA ILE A 128 1.49 -28.52 6.26
C ILE A 128 0.35 -27.70 6.89
N ALA A 129 -0.75 -27.48 6.15
CA ALA A 129 -1.90 -26.75 6.66
C ALA A 129 -2.51 -27.44 7.88
N THR A 130 -2.73 -28.76 7.81
CA THR A 130 -3.30 -29.55 8.92
C THR A 130 -2.40 -29.51 10.15
N THR A 131 -1.07 -29.64 9.98
CA THR A 131 -0.11 -29.52 11.08
C THR A 131 -0.13 -28.13 11.71
N LEU A 132 -0.18 -27.07 10.92
CA LEU A 132 -0.21 -25.70 11.44
C LEU A 132 -1.53 -25.37 12.15
N ILE A 133 -2.66 -25.87 11.64
CA ILE A 133 -3.96 -25.76 12.31
C ILE A 133 -3.95 -26.52 13.63
N GLY A 134 -3.44 -27.76 13.64
CA GLY A 134 -3.29 -28.55 14.87
C GLY A 134 -2.39 -27.87 15.90
N LEU A 135 -1.28 -27.27 15.46
CA LEU A 135 -0.37 -26.51 16.32
C LEU A 135 -1.06 -25.26 16.91
N ALA A 136 -1.76 -24.48 16.08
CA ALA A 136 -2.49 -23.29 16.52
C ALA A 136 -3.61 -23.65 17.51
N ALA A 137 -4.34 -24.74 17.26
CA ALA A 137 -5.37 -25.25 18.16
C ALA A 137 -4.77 -25.71 19.49
N PHE A 138 -3.66 -26.45 19.47
CA PHE A 138 -2.94 -26.87 20.67
C PHE A 138 -2.49 -25.67 21.51
N ILE A 139 -1.83 -24.69 20.88
CA ILE A 139 -1.37 -23.46 21.57
C ILE A 139 -2.57 -22.73 22.18
N THR A 140 -3.67 -22.60 21.44
CA THR A 140 -4.89 -21.91 21.92
C THR A 140 -5.49 -22.63 23.13
N ILE A 141 -5.71 -23.94 23.05
CA ILE A 141 -6.32 -24.73 24.13
C ILE A 141 -5.44 -24.69 25.38
N TYR A 142 -4.13 -24.88 25.22
CA TYR A 142 -3.19 -24.81 26.33
C TYR A 142 -3.16 -23.40 26.93
N TYR A 143 -3.18 -22.35 26.10
CA TYR A 143 -3.16 -20.98 26.59
C TYR A 143 -4.41 -20.62 27.39
N LEU A 144 -5.59 -21.07 26.95
CA LEU A 144 -6.84 -20.89 27.69
C LEU A 144 -6.83 -21.59 29.05
N TYR A 145 -6.16 -22.74 29.14
CA TYR A 145 -6.03 -23.50 30.38
C TYR A 145 -4.97 -22.90 31.32
N ALA A 146 -3.75 -22.68 30.82
CA ALA A 146 -2.60 -22.26 31.61
C ALA A 146 -2.63 -20.77 31.96
N LYS A 147 -3.23 -19.94 31.09
CA LYS A 147 -3.28 -18.47 31.21
C LYS A 147 -1.92 -17.81 31.43
N ASP A 148 -0.85 -18.45 30.96
CA ASP A 148 0.53 -17.99 31.08
C ASP A 148 0.96 -17.23 29.81
N PRO A 149 1.09 -15.89 29.86
CA PRO A 149 1.45 -15.09 28.69
C PRO A 149 2.87 -15.37 28.20
N VAL A 150 3.77 -15.87 29.05
CA VAL A 150 5.14 -16.21 28.64
C VAL A 150 5.13 -17.40 27.68
N PHE A 151 4.28 -18.39 27.92
CA PHE A 151 4.09 -19.50 26.98
C PHE A 151 3.69 -19.02 25.59
N HIS A 152 2.72 -18.09 25.50
CA HIS A 152 2.30 -17.49 24.24
C HIS A 152 3.46 -16.78 23.53
N GLN A 153 4.19 -15.92 24.25
CA GLN A 153 5.32 -15.15 23.71
C GLN A 153 6.41 -16.05 23.14
N VAL A 154 6.76 -17.13 23.86
CA VAL A 154 7.77 -18.11 23.41
C VAL A 154 7.27 -18.87 22.18
N ALA A 155 6.02 -19.32 22.17
CA ALA A 155 5.44 -20.03 21.02
C ALA A 155 5.41 -19.13 19.77
N TYR A 156 4.95 -17.89 19.91
CA TYR A 156 4.96 -16.89 18.85
C TYR A 156 6.38 -16.63 18.32
N GLY A 157 7.34 -16.43 19.23
CA GLY A 157 8.75 -16.20 18.90
C GLY A 157 9.36 -17.34 18.10
N LEU A 158 9.18 -18.59 18.54
CA LEU A 158 9.73 -19.77 17.88
C LEU A 158 9.18 -19.95 16.45
N ILE A 159 7.85 -19.81 16.27
CA ILE A 159 7.22 -19.95 14.94
C ILE A 159 7.69 -18.82 14.01
N THR A 160 7.78 -17.59 14.52
CA THR A 160 8.22 -16.41 13.76
C THR A 160 9.66 -16.58 13.30
N VAL A 161 10.57 -16.92 14.21
CA VAL A 161 11.99 -17.13 13.92
C VAL A 161 12.17 -18.25 12.89
N GLY A 162 11.50 -19.39 13.08
CA GLY A 162 11.55 -20.50 12.13
C GLY A 162 11.08 -20.11 10.72
N THR A 163 10.02 -19.30 10.64
CA THR A 163 9.48 -18.78 9.37
C THR A 163 10.46 -17.85 8.67
N ILE A 164 11.10 -16.94 9.41
CA ILE A 164 12.08 -16.00 8.87
C ILE A 164 13.30 -16.75 8.34
N PHE A 165 13.88 -17.67 9.12
CA PHE A 165 15.04 -18.46 8.68
C PHE A 165 14.73 -19.28 7.43
N ARG A 166 13.56 -19.92 7.38
CA ARG A 166 13.12 -20.61 6.17
C ARG A 166 12.99 -19.65 4.98
N GLY A 167 12.45 -18.45 5.20
CA GLY A 167 12.34 -17.41 4.18
C GLY A 167 13.71 -16.97 3.65
N PHE A 168 14.71 -16.79 4.52
CA PHE A 168 16.09 -16.50 4.12
C PHE A 168 16.71 -17.63 3.32
N TYR A 169 16.51 -18.89 3.71
CA TYR A 169 16.94 -20.02 2.90
C TYR A 169 16.30 -19.97 1.50
N VAL A 170 14.99 -19.70 1.40
CA VAL A 170 14.30 -19.60 0.10
C VAL A 170 14.89 -18.48 -0.74
N MET A 171 15.14 -17.31 -0.13
CA MET A 171 15.70 -16.16 -0.81
C MET A 171 17.14 -16.42 -1.30
N GLU A 172 18.00 -16.97 -0.45
CA GLU A 172 19.43 -17.13 -0.73
C GLU A 172 19.77 -18.39 -1.52
N CYS A 173 19.16 -19.52 -1.17
CA CYS A 173 19.52 -20.81 -1.76
C CYS A 173 18.65 -21.17 -2.96
N ILE A 174 17.44 -20.61 -3.09
CA ILE A 174 16.52 -20.93 -4.19
C ILE A 174 16.40 -19.76 -5.15
N LEU A 175 16.02 -18.57 -4.66
CA LEU A 175 15.78 -17.42 -5.52
C LEU A 175 17.08 -16.88 -6.12
N ARG A 176 18.11 -16.57 -5.31
CA ARG A 176 19.34 -15.94 -5.81
C ARG A 176 19.98 -16.72 -6.98
N PRO A 177 20.16 -18.05 -6.94
CA PRO A 177 20.72 -18.79 -8.09
C PRO A 177 19.79 -18.80 -9.31
N ALA A 178 18.47 -18.87 -9.11
CA ALA A 178 17.51 -18.79 -10.20
C ALA A 178 17.52 -17.40 -10.86
N LEU A 179 17.61 -16.35 -10.05
CA LEU A 179 17.65 -14.96 -10.49
C LEU A 179 18.94 -14.63 -11.23
N LYS A 180 20.10 -15.09 -10.74
CA LYS A 180 21.38 -14.96 -11.45
C LYS A 180 21.36 -15.56 -12.86
N ARG A 181 20.68 -16.70 -13.04
CA ARG A 181 20.57 -17.36 -14.35
C ARG A 181 19.65 -16.62 -15.32
N ARG A 182 18.50 -16.14 -14.84
CA ARG A 182 17.47 -15.53 -15.71
C ARG A 182 17.61 -14.01 -15.89
N ASN A 183 18.20 -13.31 -14.92
CA ASN A 183 18.35 -11.85 -14.92
C ASN A 183 19.63 -11.40 -14.17
N PRO A 184 20.83 -11.68 -14.73
CA PRO A 184 22.10 -11.44 -14.03
C PRO A 184 22.36 -9.97 -13.72
N GLY A 185 21.99 -9.04 -14.61
CA GLY A 185 22.25 -7.60 -14.43
C GLY A 185 21.46 -6.96 -13.28
N GLU A 186 20.24 -7.44 -13.03
CA GLU A 186 19.35 -6.91 -11.99
C GLU A 186 19.41 -7.70 -10.67
N CYS A 187 20.00 -8.90 -10.69
CA CYS A 187 20.05 -9.77 -9.52
C CYS A 187 20.64 -9.07 -8.30
N GLY A 188 21.73 -8.32 -8.45
CA GLY A 188 22.36 -7.60 -7.34
C GLY A 188 21.43 -6.55 -6.72
N ARG A 189 20.73 -5.78 -7.54
CA ARG A 189 19.79 -4.74 -7.09
C ARG A 189 18.59 -5.36 -6.36
N LEU A 190 17.96 -6.38 -6.95
CA LEU A 190 16.79 -7.05 -6.38
C LEU A 190 17.09 -7.72 -5.04
N MET A 191 18.24 -8.41 -4.92
CA MET A 191 18.66 -9.01 -3.66
C MET A 191 18.95 -7.94 -2.59
N ARG A 192 19.57 -6.81 -2.98
CA ARG A 192 19.78 -5.69 -2.06
C ARG A 192 18.45 -5.13 -1.55
N GLN A 193 17.47 -4.92 -2.42
CA GLN A 193 16.13 -4.49 -2.03
C GLN A 193 15.48 -5.45 -1.03
N MET A 194 15.54 -6.76 -1.28
CA MET A 194 15.01 -7.76 -0.37
C MET A 194 15.68 -7.74 1.00
N TRP A 195 17.02 -7.66 1.04
CA TRP A 195 17.76 -7.55 2.29
C TRP A 195 17.45 -6.28 3.06
N MET A 196 17.34 -5.13 2.38
CA MET A 196 16.99 -3.88 3.05
C MET A 196 15.59 -3.94 3.67
N LEU A 197 14.59 -4.51 2.98
CA LEU A 197 13.25 -4.72 3.56
C LEU A 197 13.31 -5.64 4.78
N ALA A 198 13.97 -6.79 4.65
CA ALA A 198 14.05 -7.77 5.73
C ALA A 198 14.79 -7.23 6.97
N LEU A 199 15.96 -6.59 6.77
CA LEU A 199 16.74 -6.01 7.86
C LEU A 199 15.99 -4.86 8.53
N THR A 200 15.33 -3.99 7.75
CA THR A 200 14.52 -2.91 8.33
C THR A 200 13.40 -3.47 9.18
N GLY A 201 12.66 -4.48 8.69
CA GLY A 201 11.59 -5.12 9.46
C GLY A 201 12.08 -5.78 10.75
N ILE A 202 13.20 -6.51 10.69
CA ILE A 202 13.80 -7.15 11.86
C ILE A 202 14.29 -6.11 12.88
N LEU A 203 14.98 -5.07 12.43
CA LEU A 203 15.49 -4.02 13.31
C LEU A 203 14.35 -3.24 13.98
N MET A 204 13.28 -2.93 13.25
CA MET A 204 12.08 -2.29 13.82
C MET A 204 11.44 -3.19 14.89
N PHE A 205 11.24 -4.48 14.59
CA PHE A 205 10.69 -5.42 15.56
C PHE A 205 11.56 -5.55 16.82
N LEU A 206 12.87 -5.71 16.65
CA LEU A 206 13.82 -5.84 17.78
C LEU A 206 13.90 -4.54 18.60
N ALA A 207 13.90 -3.38 17.96
CA ALA A 207 13.87 -2.10 18.64
C ALA A 207 12.59 -1.95 19.47
N GLY A 208 11.44 -2.29 18.88
CA GLY A 208 10.18 -2.36 19.61
C GLY A 208 10.26 -3.32 20.80
N PHE A 209 10.77 -4.53 20.60
CA PHE A 209 10.88 -5.54 21.65
C PHE A 209 11.75 -5.07 22.81
N ILE A 210 12.86 -4.38 22.51
CA ILE A 210 13.73 -3.79 23.53
C ILE A 210 12.97 -2.71 24.31
N ILE A 211 12.30 -1.78 23.62
CA ILE A 211 11.53 -0.71 24.26
C ILE A 211 10.41 -1.28 25.13
N TRP A 212 9.69 -2.29 24.64
CA TRP A 212 8.67 -3.02 25.39
C TRP A 212 9.24 -3.62 26.69
N ASN A 213 10.40 -4.28 26.63
CA ASN A 213 11.04 -4.82 27.84
C ASN A 213 11.47 -3.71 28.80
N MET A 214 11.98 -2.58 28.29
CA MET A 214 12.33 -1.44 29.15
C MET A 214 11.10 -0.87 29.85
N ASP A 215 9.95 -0.81 29.17
CA ASP A 215 8.68 -0.36 29.74
C ASP A 215 8.23 -1.26 30.90
N ASN A 216 8.31 -2.58 30.71
CA ASN A 216 7.97 -3.56 31.75
C ASN A 216 8.94 -3.51 32.95
N ILE A 217 10.26 -3.46 32.71
CA ILE A 217 11.28 -3.52 33.78
C ILE A 217 11.34 -2.21 34.58
N TYR A 218 11.26 -1.07 33.90
CA TYR A 218 11.46 0.25 34.52
C TYR A 218 10.17 1.02 34.76
N CYS A 219 9.01 0.34 34.74
CA CYS A 219 7.71 1.00 34.77
C CYS A 219 7.57 2.03 35.91
N HIS A 220 7.90 1.68 37.15
CA HIS A 220 7.81 2.61 38.29
C HIS A 220 8.64 3.91 38.09
N SER A 221 9.84 3.79 37.53
CA SER A 221 10.73 4.92 37.25
C SER A 221 10.21 5.76 36.08
N LEU A 222 9.68 5.11 35.05
CA LEU A 222 9.05 5.77 33.90
C LEU A 222 7.80 6.53 34.34
N THR A 223 6.89 5.91 35.09
CA THR A 223 5.68 6.54 35.62
C THR A 223 5.98 7.72 36.53
N ARG A 224 7.01 7.63 37.40
CA ARG A 224 7.46 8.79 38.19
C ARG A 224 7.92 9.95 37.30
N THR A 225 8.53 9.64 36.17
CA THR A 225 8.97 10.65 35.19
C THR A 225 7.78 11.21 34.40
N LYS A 226 6.84 10.36 33.96
CA LYS A 226 5.58 10.73 33.30
C LYS A 226 4.79 11.76 34.13
N ARG A 227 4.67 11.53 35.45
CA ARG A 227 4.06 12.47 36.41
C ARG A 227 4.78 13.83 36.54
N LYS A 228 6.06 13.94 36.17
CA LYS A 228 6.82 15.21 36.20
C LYS A 228 6.72 15.97 34.89
N ILE A 229 6.77 15.28 33.75
CA ILE A 229 6.79 15.91 32.43
C ILE A 229 5.40 16.25 31.91
N LEU A 230 4.37 15.59 32.46
CA LEU A 230 2.95 15.81 32.20
C LEU A 230 2.55 15.50 30.74
N LEU A 231 1.25 15.42 30.48
CA LEU A 231 0.74 15.27 29.12
C LEU A 231 0.91 16.59 28.35
N PRO A 232 1.11 16.57 27.02
CA PRO A 232 1.20 15.39 26.16
C PRO A 232 2.58 14.73 26.14
N TRP A 233 3.61 15.35 26.72
CA TRP A 233 5.00 14.86 26.61
C TRP A 233 5.24 13.51 27.26
N SER A 234 4.46 13.16 28.29
CA SER A 234 4.47 11.83 28.92
C SER A 234 4.14 10.70 27.95
N MET A 235 3.38 10.96 26.88
CA MET A 235 3.04 9.95 25.87
C MET A 235 4.29 9.37 25.18
N LEU A 236 5.39 10.13 25.11
CA LEU A 236 6.65 9.66 24.52
C LEU A 236 7.33 8.58 25.38
N LEU A 237 6.98 8.49 26.66
CA LEU A 237 7.50 7.49 27.59
C LEU A 237 6.61 6.24 27.68
N GLU A 238 5.52 6.16 26.92
CA GLU A 238 4.70 4.95 26.83
C GLU A 238 5.40 3.94 25.90
N GLY A 239 6.27 3.12 26.48
CA GLY A 239 7.11 2.20 25.71
C GLY A 239 6.30 1.10 25.02
N HIS A 240 5.20 0.65 25.63
CA HIS A 240 4.27 -0.28 25.00
C HIS A 240 3.58 0.31 23.75
N GLY A 241 3.28 1.62 23.75
CA GLY A 241 2.78 2.30 22.56
C GLY A 241 3.80 2.34 21.41
N TRP A 242 5.08 2.56 21.71
CA TRP A 242 6.16 2.46 20.73
C TRP A 242 6.34 1.04 20.19
N TRP A 243 6.10 0.02 21.02
CA TRP A 243 6.08 -1.36 20.57
C TRP A 243 5.05 -1.59 19.47
N HIS A 244 3.82 -1.10 19.61
CA HIS A 244 2.81 -1.19 18.55
C HIS A 244 3.25 -0.49 17.27
N ILE A 245 3.78 0.74 17.37
CA ILE A 245 4.25 1.48 16.20
C ILE A 245 5.35 0.71 15.47
N LEU A 246 6.37 0.24 16.19
CA LEU A 246 7.55 -0.38 15.60
C LEU A 246 7.27 -1.79 15.08
N THR A 247 6.48 -2.59 15.79
CA THR A 247 6.06 -3.92 15.32
C THR A 247 5.04 -3.82 14.18
N GLY A 248 4.17 -2.81 14.19
CA GLY A 248 3.32 -2.48 13.06
C GLY A 248 4.16 -2.09 11.84
N LEU A 249 5.15 -1.21 12.01
CA LEU A 249 6.09 -0.88 10.94
C LEU A 249 6.95 -2.07 10.50
N ALA A 250 7.14 -3.11 11.32
CA ALA A 250 7.76 -4.36 10.90
C ALA A 250 6.96 -5.12 9.82
N TYR A 251 5.81 -4.59 9.40
CA TYR A 251 5.12 -4.84 8.12
C TYR A 251 6.06 -4.98 6.90
N HIS A 252 7.24 -4.36 6.92
CA HIS A 252 8.31 -4.59 5.94
C HIS A 252 8.60 -6.09 5.71
N MET A 253 8.41 -6.95 6.70
CA MET A 253 8.57 -8.41 6.57
C MET A 253 7.47 -9.05 5.70
N ILE A 254 6.24 -8.57 5.79
CA ILE A 254 5.14 -9.01 4.92
C ILE A 254 5.43 -8.57 3.47
N LEU A 255 5.86 -7.32 3.27
CA LEU A 255 6.24 -6.81 1.94
C LEU A 255 7.44 -7.53 1.35
N TRP A 256 8.47 -7.79 2.16
CA TRP A 256 9.59 -8.62 1.76
C TRP A 256 9.11 -9.98 1.24
N ARG A 257 8.12 -10.59 1.90
CA ARG A 257 7.53 -11.86 1.48
C ARG A 257 6.74 -11.74 0.18
N VAL A 258 5.94 -10.68 0.01
CA VAL A 258 5.24 -10.37 -1.26
C VAL A 258 6.25 -10.23 -2.40
N TRP A 259 7.32 -9.47 -2.18
CA TRP A 259 8.37 -9.24 -3.16
C TRP A 259 9.13 -10.52 -3.52
N LEU A 260 9.50 -11.30 -2.50
CA LEU A 260 10.10 -12.62 -2.65
C LEU A 260 9.20 -13.54 -3.49
N ASN A 261 7.89 -13.56 -3.24
CA ASN A 261 6.94 -14.39 -3.99
C ASN A 261 6.87 -13.99 -5.47
N ARG A 262 6.76 -12.70 -5.79
CA ARG A 262 6.76 -12.21 -7.19
C ARG A 262 8.03 -12.61 -7.94
N CYS A 263 9.18 -12.46 -7.31
CA CYS A 263 10.45 -12.89 -7.87
C CYS A 263 10.51 -14.43 -8.00
N LEU A 264 10.03 -15.21 -7.03
CA LEU A 264 10.00 -16.67 -7.15
C LEU A 264 9.10 -17.17 -8.29
N ASP A 265 8.07 -16.39 -8.67
CA ASP A 265 7.21 -16.65 -9.82
C ASP A 265 7.89 -16.28 -11.16
N GLY A 266 9.04 -15.59 -11.13
CA GLY A 266 9.72 -15.10 -12.34
C GLY A 266 9.14 -13.80 -12.90
N ARG A 267 8.30 -13.11 -12.13
CA ARG A 267 7.60 -11.87 -12.53
C ARG A 267 8.31 -10.60 -12.08
N GLU A 268 9.60 -10.66 -11.74
CA GLU A 268 10.36 -9.48 -11.27
C GLU A 268 10.46 -8.34 -12.31
N LYS A 269 10.17 -8.61 -13.59
CA LYS A 269 10.15 -7.59 -14.65
C LYS A 269 8.82 -6.85 -14.77
N GLU A 270 7.74 -7.44 -14.26
CA GLU A 270 6.40 -6.85 -14.28
C GLU A 270 6.19 -5.92 -13.08
N PHE A 271 6.97 -6.09 -12.01
CA PHE A 271 6.79 -5.40 -10.75
C PHE A 271 8.03 -4.59 -10.36
N MET A 272 7.84 -3.61 -9.48
CA MET A 272 8.91 -2.85 -8.84
C MET A 272 8.61 -2.62 -7.36
N LEU A 273 9.67 -2.54 -6.57
CA LEU A 273 9.59 -2.02 -5.21
C LEU A 273 9.67 -0.50 -5.28
N ASP A 274 8.56 0.18 -4.97
CA ASP A 274 8.55 1.60 -4.67
C ASP A 274 8.89 1.79 -3.20
N TRP A 275 10.08 2.34 -2.95
CA TRP A 275 10.52 2.64 -1.60
C TRP A 275 11.63 3.68 -1.61
N MET A 276 11.39 4.77 -0.89
CA MET A 276 12.42 5.72 -0.50
C MET A 276 12.64 5.58 1.01
N PRO A 277 13.77 5.00 1.44
CA PRO A 277 14.04 4.76 2.86
C PRO A 277 13.83 6.04 3.69
N LEU A 278 13.17 5.88 4.85
CA LEU A 278 12.84 6.95 5.80
C LEU A 278 11.86 8.02 5.31
N ARG A 279 11.40 7.97 4.05
CA ARG A 279 10.45 8.94 3.48
C ARG A 279 9.12 8.33 3.08
N SER A 280 9.10 7.07 2.66
CA SER A 280 7.87 6.39 2.27
C SER A 280 7.76 4.99 2.87
N VAL A 281 6.52 4.56 3.08
CA VAL A 281 6.22 3.15 3.38
C VAL A 281 6.36 2.34 2.10
N PRO A 282 7.19 1.29 2.08
CA PRO A 282 7.46 0.51 0.86
C PRO A 282 6.20 -0.13 0.28
N GLN A 283 6.20 -0.35 -1.04
CA GLN A 283 5.11 -1.03 -1.76
C GLN A 283 5.65 -1.80 -2.98
N VAL A 284 4.99 -2.90 -3.34
CA VAL A 284 5.29 -3.65 -4.57
C VAL A 284 4.22 -3.31 -5.60
N LEU A 285 4.61 -2.67 -6.70
CA LEU A 285 3.72 -2.08 -7.71
C LEU A 285 3.97 -2.68 -9.10
N VAL A 286 3.03 -2.54 -10.02
CA VAL A 286 3.17 -2.97 -11.43
C VAL A 286 3.94 -1.91 -12.24
N ARG A 287 5.00 -2.31 -12.93
CA ARG A 287 5.85 -1.42 -13.77
C ARG A 287 5.13 -0.87 -15.00
N GLU A 288 4.18 -1.63 -15.55
CA GLU A 288 3.50 -1.28 -16.79
C GLU A 288 2.67 0.00 -16.68
N ILE A 289 2.23 0.37 -15.47
CA ILE A 289 1.47 1.60 -15.21
C ILE A 289 2.31 2.84 -15.57
N GLU A 290 3.60 2.85 -15.22
CA GLU A 290 4.50 3.96 -15.57
C GLU A 290 4.78 4.01 -17.07
N SER A 291 5.01 2.86 -17.72
CA SER A 291 5.30 2.83 -19.16
C SER A 291 4.07 3.20 -20.00
N GLN A 292 2.89 2.74 -19.60
CA GLN A 292 1.63 3.13 -20.25
C GLN A 292 1.34 4.61 -20.08
N ALA A 293 1.61 5.20 -18.91
CA ALA A 293 1.44 6.64 -18.69
C ALA A 293 2.33 7.46 -19.65
N ILE A 294 3.62 7.11 -19.76
CA ILE A 294 4.57 7.79 -20.63
C ILE A 294 4.18 7.63 -22.11
N ALA A 295 3.81 6.43 -22.53
CA ALA A 295 3.41 6.14 -23.90
C ALA A 295 2.12 6.90 -24.29
N ALA A 296 1.12 6.94 -23.39
CA ALA A 296 -0.11 7.70 -23.60
C ALA A 296 0.18 9.21 -23.74
N GLN A 297 1.07 9.77 -22.89
CA GLN A 297 1.48 11.17 -22.96
C GLN A 297 2.10 11.53 -24.32
N GLN A 298 2.97 10.67 -24.85
CA GLN A 298 3.60 10.86 -26.16
C GLN A 298 2.56 10.84 -27.30
N GLN A 299 1.61 9.90 -27.26
CA GLN A 299 0.57 9.81 -28.28
C GLN A 299 -0.39 11.00 -28.26
N ILE A 300 -0.72 11.54 -27.08
CA ILE A 300 -1.54 12.76 -26.95
C ILE A 300 -0.90 13.93 -27.71
N GLY A 301 0.42 14.12 -27.56
CA GLY A 301 1.15 15.18 -28.26
C GLY A 301 1.05 15.08 -29.78
N LEU A 302 1.17 13.86 -30.33
CA LEU A 302 1.03 13.61 -31.76
C LEU A 302 -0.40 13.86 -32.26
N VAL A 303 -1.41 13.32 -31.57
CA VAL A 303 -2.82 13.46 -31.98
C VAL A 303 -3.28 14.91 -31.87
N ARG A 304 -2.89 15.66 -30.83
CA ARG A 304 -3.20 17.10 -30.71
C ARG A 304 -2.63 17.92 -31.86
N THR A 305 -1.40 17.63 -32.26
CA THR A 305 -0.74 18.33 -33.38
C THR A 305 -1.48 18.08 -34.70
N GLN A 306 -1.81 16.82 -34.98
CA GLN A 306 -2.57 16.46 -36.18
C GLN A 306 -3.99 17.03 -36.17
N LEU A 307 -4.68 17.00 -35.02
CA LEU A 307 -6.01 17.58 -34.84
C LEU A 307 -6.01 19.09 -35.11
N GLY A 308 -5.02 19.81 -34.58
CA GLY A 308 -4.86 21.24 -34.85
C GLY A 308 -4.62 21.55 -36.32
N SER A 309 -3.84 20.71 -37.02
CA SER A 309 -3.66 20.82 -38.48
C SER A 309 -4.97 20.62 -39.24
N LYS A 310 -5.74 19.58 -38.91
CA LYS A 310 -7.01 19.25 -39.58
C LYS A 310 -8.11 20.28 -39.28
N GLN A 311 -8.17 20.82 -38.06
CA GLN A 311 -9.08 21.91 -37.72
C GLN A 311 -8.77 23.20 -38.48
N ARG A 312 -7.48 23.48 -38.74
CA ARG A 312 -7.09 24.62 -39.57
C ARG A 312 -7.52 24.41 -41.04
N GLU A 313 -7.32 23.21 -41.57
CA GLU A 313 -7.76 22.82 -42.92
C GLU A 313 -9.29 22.94 -43.06
N LEU A 314 -10.04 22.46 -42.07
CA LEU A 314 -11.50 22.57 -42.02
C LEU A 314 -11.97 24.03 -42.03
N ARG A 315 -11.39 24.88 -41.19
CA ARG A 315 -11.75 26.31 -41.14
C ARG A 315 -11.45 27.00 -42.46
N LEU A 316 -10.32 26.68 -43.09
CA LEU A 316 -9.98 27.24 -44.40
C LEU A 316 -11.02 26.83 -45.44
N ALA A 317 -11.38 25.55 -45.53
CA ALA A 317 -12.38 25.05 -46.47
C ALA A 317 -13.78 25.66 -46.22
N GLN A 318 -14.20 25.79 -44.96
CA GLN A 318 -15.46 26.44 -44.58
C GLN A 318 -15.49 27.92 -44.99
N LEU A 319 -14.39 28.66 -44.75
CA LEU A 319 -14.26 30.05 -45.16
C LEU A 319 -14.28 30.18 -46.68
N THR A 320 -13.49 29.37 -47.41
CA THR A 320 -13.50 29.36 -48.88
C THR A 320 -14.90 29.09 -49.44
N ARG A 321 -15.65 28.16 -48.85
CA ARG A 321 -17.04 27.90 -49.24
C ARG A 321 -17.94 29.10 -48.97
N SER A 322 -17.78 29.78 -47.83
CA SER A 322 -18.57 30.98 -47.50
C SER A 322 -18.29 32.16 -48.42
N GLU A 323 -17.03 32.37 -48.81
CA GLU A 323 -16.63 33.39 -49.79
C GLU A 323 -17.24 33.09 -51.15
N ILE A 324 -17.17 31.84 -51.63
CA ILE A 324 -17.77 31.44 -52.90
C ILE A 324 -19.30 31.59 -52.90
N LEU A 325 -19.96 31.32 -51.77
CA LEU A 325 -21.41 31.52 -51.62
C LEU A 325 -21.84 32.99 -51.69
N SER A 326 -20.93 33.92 -51.39
CA SER A 326 -21.20 35.36 -51.46
C SER A 326 -21.14 35.92 -52.89
N LEU A 327 -20.58 35.16 -53.84
CA LEU A 327 -20.40 35.59 -55.22
C LEU A 327 -21.64 35.34 -56.08
N PRO A 328 -21.92 36.19 -57.09
CA PRO A 328 -22.95 35.92 -58.09
C PRO A 328 -22.70 34.58 -58.83
N PRO A 329 -23.76 33.86 -59.24
CA PRO A 329 -23.63 32.54 -59.88
C PRO A 329 -22.78 32.53 -61.16
N ASP A 330 -22.72 33.66 -61.86
CA ASP A 330 -22.05 33.82 -63.16
C ASP A 330 -20.57 34.21 -63.03
N THR A 331 -20.04 34.25 -61.79
CA THR A 331 -18.65 34.64 -61.53
C THR A 331 -17.69 33.53 -61.97
N ALA A 332 -16.68 33.87 -62.78
CA ALA A 332 -15.62 32.94 -63.17
C ALA A 332 -14.75 32.59 -61.95
N VAL A 333 -14.77 31.31 -61.53
CA VAL A 333 -13.91 30.78 -60.46
C VAL A 333 -12.95 29.73 -61.00
N TYR A 334 -11.77 29.67 -60.39
CA TYR A 334 -10.70 28.77 -60.81
C TYR A 334 -10.20 27.94 -59.63
N GLU A 335 -10.04 26.63 -59.84
CA GLU A 335 -9.46 25.72 -58.86
C GLU A 335 -7.97 25.52 -59.13
N GLY A 336 -7.16 25.54 -58.06
CA GLY A 336 -5.74 25.23 -58.14
C GLY A 336 -5.47 23.73 -58.27
N VAL A 337 -4.82 23.31 -59.36
CA VAL A 337 -4.34 21.95 -59.59
C VAL A 337 -2.81 22.01 -59.76
N GLY A 338 -2.09 21.81 -58.65
CA GLY A 338 -0.64 21.98 -58.60
C GLY A 338 -0.23 23.45 -58.80
N LYS A 339 0.41 23.76 -59.93
CA LYS A 339 0.80 25.14 -60.32
C LYS A 339 -0.15 25.80 -61.32
N MET A 340 -1.19 25.09 -61.77
CA MET A 340 -2.16 25.58 -62.74
C MET A 340 -3.49 25.91 -62.07
N PHE A 341 -4.27 26.80 -62.67
CA PHE A 341 -5.62 27.14 -62.24
C PHE A 341 -6.60 26.79 -63.37
N VAL A 342 -7.59 25.95 -63.09
CA VAL A 342 -8.56 25.47 -64.08
C VAL A 342 -9.91 26.09 -63.77
N ALA A 343 -10.60 26.62 -64.78
CA ALA A 343 -11.94 27.18 -64.62
C ALA A 343 -12.94 26.08 -64.23
N VAL A 344 -13.72 26.32 -63.17
CA VAL A 344 -14.72 25.38 -62.67
C VAL A 344 -16.03 26.15 -62.43
N PRO A 345 -17.21 25.61 -62.77
CA PRO A 345 -18.48 26.23 -62.41
C PRO A 345 -18.66 26.33 -60.89
N VAL A 346 -19.21 27.45 -60.41
CA VAL A 346 -19.49 27.68 -58.97
C VAL A 346 -20.22 26.51 -58.29
N PRO A 347 -21.29 25.90 -58.88
CA PRO A 347 -21.98 24.78 -58.25
C PRO A 347 -21.11 23.54 -58.04
N ALA A 348 -20.25 23.21 -59.01
CA ALA A 348 -19.37 22.06 -58.95
C ALA A 348 -18.27 22.23 -57.88
N LEU A 349 -17.74 23.46 -57.75
CA LEU A 349 -16.76 23.77 -56.71
C LEU A 349 -17.39 23.75 -55.30
N GLN A 350 -18.64 24.21 -55.16
CA GLN A 350 -19.38 24.14 -53.91
C GLN A 350 -19.64 22.69 -53.45
N GLU A 351 -20.05 21.80 -54.36
CA GLU A 351 -20.27 20.39 -54.05
C GLU A 351 -18.96 19.72 -53.58
N LYS A 352 -17.85 19.99 -54.28
CA LYS A 352 -16.52 19.47 -53.94
C LYS A 352 -16.06 19.94 -52.55
N LEU A 353 -16.17 21.24 -52.27
CA LEU A 353 -15.86 21.80 -50.94
C LEU A 353 -16.79 21.22 -49.87
N GLY A 354 -18.06 20.98 -50.19
CA GLY A 354 -19.02 20.31 -49.31
C GLY A 354 -18.58 18.90 -48.93
N SER A 355 -18.12 18.10 -49.90
CA SER A 355 -17.56 16.76 -49.64
C SER A 355 -16.30 16.84 -48.78
N GLN A 356 -15.34 17.70 -49.14
CA GLN A 356 -14.09 17.86 -48.39
C GLN A 356 -14.32 18.27 -46.94
N ILE A 357 -15.24 19.21 -46.70
CA ILE A 357 -15.61 19.64 -45.34
C ILE A 357 -16.14 18.45 -44.55
N LYS A 358 -17.03 17.64 -45.13
CA LYS A 358 -17.62 16.47 -44.46
C LYS A 358 -16.58 15.40 -44.13
N ASP A 359 -15.64 15.16 -45.04
CA ASP A 359 -14.55 14.19 -44.83
C ASP A 359 -13.62 14.65 -43.70
N ILE A 360 -13.20 15.92 -43.72
CA ILE A 360 -12.35 16.50 -42.68
C ILE A 360 -13.09 16.55 -41.34
N GLU A 361 -14.39 16.88 -41.31
CA GLU A 361 -15.22 16.84 -40.09
C GLU A 361 -15.26 15.44 -39.48
N THR A 362 -15.39 14.40 -40.31
CA THR A 362 -15.39 13.01 -39.86
C THR A 362 -14.03 12.61 -39.26
N GLU A 363 -12.92 13.02 -39.91
CA GLU A 363 -11.57 12.80 -39.38
C GLU A 363 -11.36 13.55 -38.05
N VAL A 364 -11.77 14.82 -37.97
CA VAL A 364 -11.66 15.64 -36.75
C VAL A 364 -12.44 15.02 -35.60
N ASP A 365 -13.67 14.52 -35.83
CA ASP A 365 -14.47 13.84 -34.81
C ASP A 365 -13.82 12.52 -34.35
N ALA A 366 -13.33 11.70 -35.27
CA ALA A 366 -12.63 10.46 -34.95
C ALA A 366 -11.34 10.72 -34.13
N MET A 367 -10.56 11.74 -34.53
CA MET A 367 -9.36 12.16 -33.80
C MET A 367 -9.69 12.76 -32.44
N GLY A 368 -10.80 13.50 -32.32
CA GLY A 368 -11.31 14.02 -31.05
C GLY A 368 -11.67 12.90 -30.08
N LYS A 369 -12.40 11.88 -30.54
CA LYS A 369 -12.72 10.68 -29.73
C LYS A 369 -11.46 9.94 -29.29
N ARG A 370 -10.50 9.74 -30.19
CA ARG A 370 -9.20 9.11 -29.87
C ARG A 370 -8.41 9.94 -28.86
N LEU A 371 -8.37 11.25 -29.01
CA LEU A 371 -7.70 12.16 -28.08
C LEU A 371 -8.34 12.06 -26.70
N HIS A 372 -9.66 12.12 -26.62
CA HIS A 372 -10.39 12.01 -25.36
C HIS A 372 -10.13 10.68 -24.63
N TYR A 373 -10.08 9.56 -25.37
CA TYR A 373 -9.71 8.26 -24.81
C TYR A 373 -8.28 8.24 -24.26
N LEU A 374 -7.32 8.79 -25.02
CA LEU A 374 -5.92 8.85 -24.60
C LEU A 374 -5.73 9.78 -23.39
N GLU A 375 -6.40 10.93 -23.37
CA GLU A 375 -6.39 11.86 -22.23
C GLU A 375 -7.01 11.24 -20.98
N THR A 376 -8.10 10.49 -21.12
CA THR A 376 -8.72 9.77 -19.99
C THR A 376 -7.79 8.68 -19.47
N THR A 377 -7.14 7.94 -20.36
CA THR A 377 -6.15 6.90 -19.99
C THR A 377 -4.95 7.52 -19.28
N ALA A 378 -4.35 8.55 -19.86
CA ALA A 378 -3.20 9.25 -19.27
C ALA A 378 -3.57 9.91 -17.94
N LYS A 379 -4.76 10.52 -17.83
CA LYS A 379 -5.27 11.08 -16.58
C LYS A 379 -5.48 10.02 -15.53
N ASN A 380 -6.07 8.87 -15.86
CA ASN A 380 -6.24 7.77 -14.91
C ASN A 380 -4.88 7.23 -14.44
N SER A 381 -3.92 7.04 -15.35
CA SER A 381 -2.56 6.62 -15.00
C SER A 381 -1.82 7.70 -14.21
N GLN A 382 -1.97 8.98 -14.53
CA GLN A 382 -1.38 10.09 -13.79
C GLN A 382 -2.02 10.27 -12.43
N GLU A 383 -3.34 10.17 -12.27
CA GLU A 383 -4.00 10.20 -10.97
C GLU A 383 -3.59 9.01 -10.12
N HIS A 384 -3.36 7.86 -10.75
CA HIS A 384 -2.77 6.70 -10.09
C HIS A 384 -1.36 7.02 -9.58
N ILE A 385 -0.49 7.54 -10.46
CA ILE A 385 0.88 7.99 -10.11
C ILE A 385 0.90 9.13 -9.09
N GLU A 386 -0.02 10.08 -9.18
CA GLU A 386 -0.08 11.23 -8.31
C GLU A 386 -0.65 10.86 -6.95
N LYS A 387 -1.60 9.92 -6.88
CA LYS A 387 -1.99 9.27 -5.62
C LYS A 387 -0.82 8.47 -5.03
N MET A 388 0.00 7.82 -5.85
CA MET A 388 1.24 7.15 -5.41
C MET A 388 2.24 8.15 -4.81
N LEU A 389 2.42 9.34 -5.43
CA LEU A 389 3.35 10.38 -4.98
C LEU A 389 2.84 11.18 -3.78
N LYS A 390 1.55 11.59 -3.78
CA LYS A 390 0.94 12.36 -2.68
C LYS A 390 0.67 11.51 -1.44
N GLY A 391 0.43 10.21 -1.59
CA GLY A 391 0.34 9.27 -0.46
C GLY A 391 1.68 9.01 0.25
N GLY A 392 2.80 9.54 -0.26
CA GLY A 392 4.12 9.52 0.36
C GLY A 392 4.62 10.88 0.85
N GLY A 393 3.74 11.90 0.87
CA GLY A 393 4.09 13.29 1.18
C GLY A 393 3.07 13.98 2.07
N GLN A 394 2.62 13.32 3.14
CA GLN A 394 2.08 13.96 4.35
C GLN A 394 2.51 13.18 5.58
#